data_AF-A0A1M7LBV6-F1
#
_entry.id   AF-A0A1M7LBV6-F1
#
_cell.length_a   1.000
_cell.length_b   1.000
_cell.length_c   1.000
_cell.angle_alpha   90.00
_cell.angle_beta   90.00
_cell.angle_gamma   90.00
#
_symmetry.space_group_name_H-M   'P 1'
#
loop_
_entity.id
_entity.type
_entity.pdbx_description
1 polymer ?
#
loop_
_entity_poly.entity_id
_entity_poly.type
_entity_poly.pdbx_seq_one_letter_code
_entity_poly.pdbx_strand_id
1 'polypeptide(L)' 'MRKNLKILLLLSNIFLFIFVLNAFVKFIIFEGTKTNSILIFIFCIVNIIIAVKGSIEATEKNK' A
#
# COMPACT_ATOMS: atom_id res chain seq x y z
N MET A 1 -12.48 8.92 8.66
CA MET A 1 -12.09 7.98 7.59
C MET A 1 -13.24 7.08 7.22
N ARG A 2 -13.79 7.31 6.03
CA ARG A 2 -14.85 6.51 5.41
C ARG A 2 -14.44 5.01 5.39
N LYS A 3 -15.35 4.09 5.74
CA LYS A 3 -15.07 2.63 5.85
C LYS A 3 -14.32 2.07 4.62
N ASN A 4 -14.68 2.55 3.44
CA ASN A 4 -14.09 2.15 2.16
C ASN A 4 -12.59 2.48 2.07
N LEU A 5 -12.15 3.61 2.63
CA LEU A 5 -10.74 4.02 2.63
C LEU A 5 -9.90 3.16 3.59
N LYS A 6 -10.45 2.75 4.73
CA LYS A 6 -9.79 1.81 5.65
C LYS A 6 -9.60 0.44 5.01
N ILE A 7 -10.62 -0.07 4.32
CA ILE A 7 -10.54 -1.36 3.61
C ILE A 7 -9.51 -1.28 2.49
N LEU A 8 -9.50 -0.17 1.72
CA LEU A 8 -8.52 0.03 0.66
C LEU A 8 -7.08 0.13 1.20
N LEU A 9 -6.86 0.81 2.33
CA LEU A 9 -5.56 0.87 3.00
C LEU A 9 -5.11 -0.53 3.45
N LEU A 10 -6.01 -1.28 4.11
CA LEU A 10 -5.72 -2.63 4.59
C LEU A 10 -5.31 -3.54 3.43
N LEU A 11 -6.07 -3.49 2.33
CA LEU A 11 -5.80 -4.27 1.13
C LEU A 11 -4.47 -3.86 0.48
N SER A 12 -4.21 -2.55 0.37
CA SER A 12 -2.94 -2.00 -0.14
C SER A 12 -1.74 -2.44 0.70
N ASN A 13 -1.88 -2.49 2.03
CA ASN A 13 -0.81 -2.96 2.92
C ASN A 13 -0.58 -4.48 2.82
N ILE A 14 -1.65 -5.27 2.68
CA ILE A 14 -1.54 -6.73 2.47
C ILE A 14 -0.80 -7.03 1.16
N PHE A 15 -1.16 -6.35 0.07
CA PHE A 15 -0.44 -6.49 -1.20
C PHE A 15 1.02 -6.08 -1.06
N LEU A 16 1.31 -4.95 -0.40
CA LEU A 16 2.68 -4.49 -0.17
C LEU A 16 3.51 -5.52 0.60
N PHE A 17 2.93 -6.11 1.64
CA PHE A 17 3.56 -7.18 2.43
C PHE A 17 3.86 -8.42 1.57
N ILE A 18 2.91 -8.85 0.74
CA ILE A 18 3.10 -9.99 -0.18
C ILE A 18 4.19 -9.69 -1.22
N PHE A 19 4.22 -8.49 -1.81
CA PHE A 19 5.23 -8.11 -2.79
C PHE A 19 6.63 -7.96 -2.18
N VAL A 20 6.73 -7.42 -0.96
CA VAL A 20 7.99 -7.36 -0.22
C VAL A 20 8.49 -8.77 0.12
N LEU A 21 7.63 -9.63 0.67
CA LEU A 21 7.98 -11.04 0.89
C LEU A 21 8.37 -11.75 -0.40
N ASN A 22 7.69 -11.45 -1.51
CA ASN A 22 8.05 -11.95 -2.83
C ASN A 22 9.44 -11.47 -3.27
N ALA A 23 9.84 -10.23 -2.97
CA ALA A 23 11.19 -9.75 -3.26
C ALA A 23 12.28 -10.49 -2.46
N PHE A 24 12.00 -10.87 -1.20
CA PHE A 24 12.95 -11.59 -0.34
C PHE A 24 12.99 -13.10 -0.60
N VAL A 25 11.83 -13.72 -0.80
CA VAL A 25 11.67 -15.18 -0.87
C VAL A 25 11.54 -15.68 -2.32
N LYS A 26 11.45 -14.76 -3.31
CA LYS A 26 11.17 -15.08 -4.73
C LYS A 26 9.98 -16.02 -4.91
N PHE A 27 8.95 -15.83 -4.08
CA PHE A 27 7.82 -16.75 -3.94
C PHE A 27 6.91 -16.79 -5.18
N ILE A 28 6.91 -15.74 -6.01
CA ILE A 28 6.11 -15.57 -7.23
C ILE A 28 7.05 -15.38 -8.42
N ILE A 29 6.80 -16.11 -9.51
CA ILE A 29 7.59 -16.24 -10.75
C ILE A 29 7.53 -14.96 -11.62
N PHE A 30 7.55 -13.76 -11.02
CA PHE A 30 7.80 -12.53 -11.77
C PHE A 30 9.32 -12.39 -11.93
N GLU A 31 9.86 -13.10 -12.92
CA GLU A 31 11.30 -13.16 -13.27
C GLU A 31 11.94 -11.79 -13.63
N GLY A 32 11.15 -10.72 -13.72
CA GLY A 32 11.63 -9.35 -13.88
C GLY A 32 11.81 -8.65 -12.53
N THR A 33 13.03 -8.64 -11.99
CA THR A 33 13.41 -7.88 -10.77
C THR A 33 12.92 -6.42 -10.79
N LYS A 34 12.84 -5.80 -11.97
CA LYS A 34 12.35 -4.41 -12.14
C LYS A 34 10.83 -4.28 -11.95
N THR A 35 10.03 -5.23 -12.43
CA THR A 35 8.56 -5.15 -12.37
C THR A 35 8.07 -5.25 -10.93
N ASN A 36 8.68 -6.12 -10.13
CA ASN A 36 8.39 -6.26 -8.70
C ASN A 36 8.69 -4.96 -7.94
N SER A 37 9.85 -4.34 -8.21
CA SER A 37 10.23 -3.08 -7.59
C SER A 37 9.30 -1.92 -7.96
N ILE A 38 8.85 -1.87 -9.22
CA ILE A 38 7.89 -0.86 -9.69
C ILE A 38 6.53 -1.03 -8.99
N LEU A 39 6.04 -2.27 -8.85
CA LEU A 39 4.78 -2.55 -8.16
C LEU A 39 4.86 -2.17 -6.67
N ILE A 40 5.94 -2.53 -5.97
CA ILE A 40 6.17 -2.13 -4.57
C ILE A 40 6.15 -0.60 -4.45
N PHE A 41 6.85 0.10 -5.36
CA PHE A 41 6.91 1.56 -5.35
C PHE A 41 5.54 2.21 -5.52
N ILE A 42 4.72 1.69 -6.45
CA ILE A 42 3.34 2.18 -6.67
C ILE A 42 2.47 1.95 -5.43
N PHE A 43 2.51 0.75 -4.83
CA PHE A 43 1.72 0.47 -3.62
C PHE A 43 2.19 1.31 -2.42
N CYS A 44 3.48 1.64 -2.31
CA CYS A 44 3.99 2.56 -1.31
C CYS A 44 3.39 3.97 -1.47
N ILE A 45 3.38 4.51 -2.70
CA ILE A 45 2.80 5.83 -2.98
C ILE A 45 1.30 5.85 -2.65
N VAL A 46 0.56 4.81 -3.05
CA VAL A 46 -0.88 4.69 -2.75
C VAL A 46 -1.13 4.67 -1.24
N ASN A 47 -0.33 3.92 -0.47
CA ASN A 47 -0.41 3.91 0.99
C ASN A 47 -0.16 5.30 1.60
N ILE A 48 0.86 6.04 1.13
CA ILE A 48 1.14 7.40 1.60
C ILE A 48 -0.05 8.34 1.32
N ILE A 49 -0.62 8.31 0.11
CA ILE A 49 -1.76 9.16 -0.25
C ILE A 49 -2.97 8.87 0.66
N ILE A 50 -3.27 7.59 0.90
CA ILE A 50 -4.41 7.21 1.75
C ILE A 50 -4.14 7.59 3.20
N ALA A 51 -2.90 7.45 3.69
CA ALA A 51 -2.50 7.87 5.04
C ALA A 51 -2.63 9.39 5.24
N VAL A 52 -2.15 10.19 4.27
CA VAL A 52 -2.28 11.66 4.29
C VAL A 52 -3.75 12.07 4.26
N LYS A 53 -4.56 11.50 3.36
CA LYS A 53 -6.01 11.78 3.34
C LYS A 53 -6.70 11.38 4.64
N GLY A 54 -6.33 10.23 5.20
CA GLY A 54 -6.86 9.76 6.48
C GLY A 54 -6.48 10.68 7.65
N SER A 55 -5.26 11.22 7.65
CA SER A 55 -4.77 12.18 8.64
C SER A 55 -5.51 13.52 8.55
N ILE A 56 -5.70 14.07 7.35
CA ILE A 56 -6.46 15.31 7.14
C ILE A 56 -7.91 15.14 7.62
N GLU A 57 -8.57 14.04 7.24
CA GLU A 57 -9.96 13.75 7.64
C GLU A 57 -10.09 13.54 9.17
N ALA A 58 -9.04 13.03 9.83
CA ALA A 58 -9.00 12.90 11.29
C ALA A 58 -8.84 14.25 11.99
N THR A 59 -8.04 15.15 11.41
CA THR A 59 -7.84 16.52 11.90
C THR A 59 -9.11 17.36 11.73
N GLU A 60 -9.78 17.29 10.58
CA GLU A 60 -11.04 18.02 10.34
C GLU A 60 -12.17 17.55 11.25
N LYS A 61 -12.23 16.25 11.59
CA LYS A 61 -13.26 15.71 12.49
C LYS A 61 -13.06 16.10 13.97
N ASN A 62 -11.85 16.55 14.35
CA ASN A 62 -11.51 16.98 15.71
C ASN A 62 -11.50 18.51 15.86
N LYS A 63 -11.93 19.26 14.83
CA LYS A 63 -12.07 20.72 14.86
C LYS A 63 -13.55 21.09 14.96
#